data_AF-A0AAW2N0S8-F1
#
_entry.id   AF-A0AAW2N0S8-F1
#
_cell.length_a   1.000
_cell.length_b   1.000
_cell.length_c   1.000
_cell.angle_alpha   90.00
_cell.angle_beta   90.00
_cell.angle_gamma   90.00
#
_symmetry.space_group_name_H-M   'P 1'
#
loop_
_entity.id
_entity.type
_entity.pdbx_description
1 polymer ?
#
loop_
_entity_poly.entity_id
_entity_poly.type
_entity_poly.pdbx_seq_one_letter_code
_entity_poly.pdbx_strand_id
1 'polypeptide(L)'
;MGAYAGTIETLTERAALMKESMQKTQAITDNMAAILGSFDHRLSALETAMRPTQALLFFQLLSLKTHSIRRAHENIDKTLKSAEGILSQFDLSRKAEAKLLRGPHEDLESYLEAVDQLRSIVRFFSGKKGIKSSIGVVNHASNLIGKAIVKLEEELRQLLALYSKPVEPDRLFDCLPNSMRPSSGSPREGESNGKKASEQQNKETVVYQLPTLIPAKLLPLLHEIAEQMIQAGHQQTVVNIYREARSSALEQTLRKLGVERLGKEDVQKMQWEVLEAKIGNWIHYMRIAVKLLFAGEKKVCDEIFVGHDILRDQCFADVTANSVSVLLSFGEAIAKSKRSPEKLFVLLDMYEIMRELQSEIDIIFGSKFCGEMRESSVNLTKRLAQTASGNLLVILRKAVEKDATKTAVLDGTVHPLTSYVINYVKFLFDYHSTLQQLFREFDDGDAEKHLASITTRIMQALQSNLDGKSKQYKDPALTQLFLMNNVHYIILQCLSIQGASQPSDVAGVSRQRPMIEGGKNPQKYIRYTPEDLERMLAEFLKERRGTNQGDRFL
;
A
#
# COMPACT_ATOMS: atom_id res chain seq x y z
N MET A 1 -130.58 109.52 -14.13
CA MET A 1 -129.17 109.24 -13.83
C MET A 1 -129.03 108.38 -12.58
N GLY A 2 -129.44 107.10 -12.62
CA GLY A 2 -129.38 106.19 -11.45
C GLY A 2 -128.78 104.81 -11.72
N ALA A 3 -128.53 104.45 -12.98
CA ALA A 3 -128.05 103.11 -13.36
C ALA A 3 -126.52 103.01 -13.59
N TYR A 4 -125.80 104.13 -13.61
CA TYR A 4 -124.36 104.18 -13.90
C TYR A 4 -123.45 104.14 -12.66
N ALA A 5 -124.00 104.36 -11.46
CA ALA A 5 -123.20 104.38 -10.22
C ALA A 5 -122.91 102.97 -9.68
N GLY A 6 -123.88 102.04 -9.74
CA GLY A 6 -123.72 100.69 -9.20
C GLY A 6 -122.79 99.77 -10.00
N THR A 7 -122.59 100.04 -11.30
CA THR A 7 -121.64 99.28 -12.14
C THR A 7 -120.19 99.69 -11.90
N ILE A 8 -119.94 100.93 -11.46
CA ILE A 8 -118.59 101.40 -11.15
C ILE A 8 -118.12 100.84 -9.79
N GLU A 9 -118.99 100.81 -8.77
CA GLU A 9 -118.65 100.25 -7.45
C GLU A 9 -118.28 98.75 -7.54
N THR A 10 -119.04 97.96 -8.30
CA THR A 10 -118.77 96.52 -8.48
C THR A 10 -117.47 96.24 -9.25
N LEU A 11 -117.06 97.12 -10.16
CA LEU A 11 -115.78 97.04 -10.86
C LEU A 11 -114.60 97.40 -9.94
N THR A 12 -114.74 98.41 -9.07
CA THR A 12 -113.70 98.75 -8.08
C THR A 12 -113.51 97.66 -7.03
N GLU A 13 -114.59 97.00 -6.59
CA GLU A 13 -114.51 95.90 -5.62
C GLU A 13 -113.84 94.66 -6.24
N ARG A 14 -114.16 94.32 -7.50
CA ARG A 14 -113.46 93.26 -8.24
C ARG A 14 -111.98 93.57 -8.47
N ALA A 15 -111.63 94.82 -8.79
CA ALA A 15 -110.24 95.23 -8.95
C ALA A 15 -109.46 95.15 -7.64
N ALA A 16 -110.09 95.49 -6.51
CA ALA A 16 -109.49 95.35 -5.18
C ALA A 16 -109.23 93.89 -4.81
N LEU A 17 -110.20 92.99 -5.05
CA LEU A 17 -110.05 91.55 -4.82
C LEU A 17 -108.96 90.93 -5.70
N MET A 18 -108.86 91.35 -6.97
CA MET A 18 -107.81 90.87 -7.88
C MET A 18 -106.42 91.36 -7.47
N LYS A 19 -106.31 92.59 -6.94
CA LYS A 19 -105.05 93.11 -6.40
C LYS A 19 -104.63 92.35 -5.14
N GLU A 20 -105.57 92.01 -4.26
CA GLU A 20 -105.30 91.20 -3.06
C GLU A 20 -104.89 89.77 -3.43
N SER A 21 -105.55 89.14 -4.42
CA SER A 21 -105.16 87.80 -4.88
C SER A 21 -103.77 87.81 -5.52
N MET A 22 -103.44 88.83 -6.31
CA MET A 22 -102.12 89.00 -6.91
C MET A 22 -101.03 89.20 -5.85
N GLN A 23 -101.30 89.97 -4.79
CA GLN A 23 -100.38 90.12 -3.66
C GLN A 23 -100.16 88.80 -2.90
N LYS A 24 -101.21 88.00 -2.72
CA LYS A 24 -101.10 86.65 -2.14
C LYS A 24 -100.28 85.72 -3.04
N THR A 25 -100.50 85.74 -4.36
CA THR A 25 -99.71 84.95 -5.32
C THR A 25 -98.25 85.39 -5.35
N GLN A 26 -97.97 86.69 -5.27
CA GLN A 26 -96.61 87.21 -5.19
C GLN A 26 -95.91 86.75 -3.90
N ALA A 27 -96.58 86.86 -2.75
CA ALA A 27 -96.03 86.38 -1.47
C ALA A 27 -95.78 84.87 -1.46
N ILE A 28 -96.63 84.07 -2.11
CA ILE A 28 -96.41 82.62 -2.30
C ILE A 28 -95.18 82.39 -3.18
N THR A 29 -95.02 83.16 -4.26
CA THR A 29 -93.89 83.05 -5.18
C THR A 29 -92.58 83.42 -4.50
N ASP A 30 -92.56 84.49 -3.70
CA ASP A 30 -91.40 84.93 -2.95
C ASP A 30 -91.01 83.92 -1.85
N ASN A 31 -92.00 83.34 -1.17
CA ASN A 31 -91.76 82.24 -0.23
C ASN A 31 -91.21 80.99 -0.93
N MET A 32 -91.72 80.65 -2.11
CA MET A 32 -91.21 79.52 -2.90
C MET A 32 -89.78 79.78 -3.38
N ALA A 33 -89.46 81.00 -3.79
CA ALA A 33 -88.10 81.42 -4.16
C ALA A 33 -87.17 81.39 -2.94
N ALA A 34 -87.61 81.82 -1.76
CA ALA A 34 -86.84 81.74 -0.52
C ALA A 34 -86.59 80.29 -0.09
N ILE A 35 -87.59 79.42 -0.21
CA ILE A 35 -87.46 77.98 0.07
C ILE A 35 -86.45 77.36 -0.91
N LEU A 36 -86.57 77.62 -2.22
CA LEU A 36 -85.63 77.12 -3.23
C LEU A 36 -84.21 77.64 -3.00
N GLY A 37 -84.04 78.92 -2.69
CA GLY A 37 -82.75 79.49 -2.33
C GLY A 37 -82.16 78.87 -1.05
N SER A 38 -83.01 78.52 -0.07
CA SER A 38 -82.57 77.82 1.14
C SER A 38 -82.14 76.38 0.86
N PHE A 39 -82.81 75.69 -0.07
CA PHE A 39 -82.40 74.36 -0.52
C PHE A 39 -81.08 74.41 -1.27
N ASP A 40 -80.92 75.38 -2.18
CA ASP A 40 -79.70 75.53 -2.97
C ASP A 40 -78.49 75.86 -2.07
N HIS A 41 -78.66 76.75 -1.09
CA HIS A 41 -77.62 77.03 -0.11
C HIS A 41 -77.27 75.81 0.76
N ARG A 42 -78.28 75.05 1.20
CA ARG A 42 -78.05 73.81 1.97
C ARG A 42 -77.37 72.72 1.13
N LEU A 43 -77.73 72.58 -0.15
CA LEU A 43 -77.09 71.66 -1.09
C LEU A 43 -75.64 72.05 -1.35
N SER A 44 -75.36 73.33 -1.58
CA SER A 44 -74.01 73.86 -1.78
C SER A 44 -73.13 73.68 -0.53
N ALA A 45 -73.67 73.93 0.66
CA ALA A 45 -72.99 73.70 1.92
C ALA A 45 -72.71 72.20 2.17
N LEU A 46 -73.68 71.33 1.85
CA LEU A 46 -73.52 69.87 1.95
C LEU A 46 -72.47 69.36 0.96
N GLU A 47 -72.49 69.83 -0.28
CA GLU A 47 -71.52 69.45 -1.31
C GLU A 47 -70.10 69.89 -0.91
N THR A 48 -69.95 71.12 -0.40
CA THR A 48 -68.68 71.65 0.09
C THR A 48 -68.16 70.86 1.29
N ALA A 49 -69.04 70.42 2.19
CA ALA A 49 -68.69 69.56 3.33
C ALA A 49 -68.40 68.10 2.92
N MET A 50 -68.95 67.61 1.81
CA MET A 50 -68.71 66.25 1.30
C MET A 50 -67.45 66.13 0.42
N ARG A 51 -66.95 67.22 -0.18
CA ARG A 51 -65.73 67.18 -1.01
C ARG A 51 -64.49 66.66 -0.26
N PRO A 52 -64.18 67.08 0.98
CA PRO A 52 -63.02 66.56 1.72
C PRO A 52 -63.14 65.08 2.05
N THR A 53 -64.34 64.60 2.42
CA THR A 53 -64.57 63.20 2.78
C THR A 53 -64.56 62.27 1.55
N GLN A 54 -65.11 62.72 0.42
CA GLN A 54 -65.00 62.01 -0.86
C GLN A 54 -63.56 61.99 -1.39
N ALA A 55 -62.83 63.11 -1.31
CA ALA A 55 -61.43 63.18 -1.71
C ALA A 55 -60.54 62.28 -0.83
N LEU A 56 -60.79 62.23 0.48
CA LEU A 56 -60.06 61.39 1.42
C LEU A 56 -60.37 59.90 1.19
N LEU A 57 -61.63 59.52 0.96
CA LEU A 57 -62.01 58.16 0.56
C LEU A 57 -61.38 57.77 -0.79
N PHE A 58 -61.39 58.66 -1.77
CA PHE A 58 -60.77 58.42 -3.07
C PHE A 58 -59.26 58.24 -2.94
N PHE A 59 -58.59 59.08 -2.15
CA PHE A 59 -57.15 58.97 -1.88
C PHE A 59 -56.80 57.66 -1.16
N GLN A 60 -57.60 57.25 -0.17
CA GLN A 60 -57.42 56.00 0.56
C GLN A 60 -57.62 54.78 -0.35
N LEU A 61 -58.62 54.81 -1.23
CA LEU A 61 -58.89 53.75 -2.22
C LEU A 61 -57.79 53.67 -3.29
N LEU A 62 -57.29 54.82 -3.76
CA LEU A 62 -56.16 54.89 -4.69
C LEU A 62 -54.87 54.34 -4.04
N SER A 63 -54.62 54.67 -2.78
CA SER A 63 -53.47 54.16 -2.02
C SER A 63 -53.53 52.64 -1.81
N LEU A 64 -54.70 52.11 -1.42
CA LEU A 64 -54.91 50.66 -1.29
C LEU A 64 -54.71 49.93 -2.62
N LYS A 65 -55.23 50.48 -3.72
CA LYS A 65 -55.08 49.90 -5.06
C LYS A 65 -53.64 49.98 -5.55
N THR A 66 -52.94 51.08 -5.27
CA THR A 66 -51.51 51.23 -5.60
C THR A 66 -50.65 50.26 -4.79
N HIS A 67 -50.94 50.08 -3.50
CA HIS A 67 -50.23 49.14 -2.64
C HIS A 67 -50.50 47.68 -3.06
N SER A 68 -51.73 47.33 -3.43
CA SER A 68 -52.04 45.99 -3.93
C SER A 68 -51.37 45.70 -5.28
N ILE A 69 -51.34 46.68 -6.19
CA ILE A 69 -50.60 46.59 -7.46
C ILE A 69 -49.11 46.45 -7.22
N ARG A 70 -48.51 47.26 -6.33
CA ARG A 70 -47.09 47.19 -6.01
C ARG A 70 -46.72 45.83 -5.39
N ARG A 71 -47.53 45.33 -4.47
CA ARG A 71 -47.33 44.00 -3.86
C ARG A 71 -47.48 42.88 -4.89
N ALA A 72 -48.45 42.99 -5.80
CA ALA A 72 -48.60 42.05 -6.90
C ALA A 72 -47.36 42.08 -7.82
N HIS A 73 -46.87 43.26 -8.16
CA HIS A 73 -45.69 43.42 -9.01
C HIS A 73 -44.43 42.85 -8.34
N GLU A 74 -44.23 43.14 -7.05
CA GLU A 74 -43.12 42.58 -6.26
C GLU A 74 -43.21 41.04 -6.16
N ASN A 75 -44.41 40.47 -6.03
CA ASN A 75 -44.61 39.03 -6.00
C ASN A 75 -44.35 38.37 -7.37
N ILE A 76 -44.78 39.03 -8.45
CA ILE A 76 -44.51 38.62 -9.84
C ILE A 76 -43.00 38.63 -10.07
N ASP A 77 -42.31 39.71 -9.74
CA ASP A 77 -40.85 39.83 -9.91
C ASP A 77 -40.09 38.77 -9.10
N LYS A 78 -40.51 38.50 -7.86
CA LYS A 78 -39.91 37.43 -7.04
C LYS A 78 -40.11 36.05 -7.65
N THR A 79 -41.29 35.79 -8.22
CA THR A 79 -41.60 34.51 -8.85
C THR A 79 -40.86 34.36 -10.18
N LEU A 80 -40.73 35.44 -10.95
CA LEU A 80 -39.99 35.47 -12.20
C LEU A 80 -38.48 35.21 -11.96
N LYS A 81 -37.88 35.87 -10.97
CA LYS A 81 -36.49 35.57 -10.54
C LYS A 81 -36.31 34.12 -10.08
N SER A 82 -37.28 33.57 -9.37
CA SER A 82 -37.25 32.15 -8.95
C SER A 82 -37.32 31.20 -10.14
N ALA A 83 -38.17 31.52 -11.14
CA ALA A 83 -38.31 30.76 -12.37
C ALA A 83 -37.05 30.84 -13.26
N GLU A 84 -36.43 32.01 -13.40
CA GLU A 84 -35.14 32.19 -14.08
C GLU A 84 -34.03 31.38 -13.39
N GLY A 85 -34.01 31.38 -12.06
CA GLY A 85 -33.09 30.56 -11.26
C GLY A 85 -33.28 29.05 -11.45
N ILE A 86 -34.49 28.60 -11.82
CA ILE A 86 -34.75 27.20 -12.17
C ILE A 86 -34.34 26.93 -13.62
N LEU A 87 -34.74 27.77 -14.57
CA LEU A 87 -34.41 27.64 -16.00
C LEU A 87 -32.90 27.61 -16.25
N SER A 88 -32.14 28.46 -15.56
CA SER A 88 -30.67 28.44 -15.63
C SER A 88 -30.07 27.09 -15.25
N GLN A 89 -30.64 26.37 -14.27
CA GLN A 89 -30.19 25.03 -13.90
C GLN A 89 -30.52 23.98 -14.98
N PHE A 90 -31.63 24.13 -15.70
CA PHE A 90 -31.94 23.30 -16.86
C PHE A 90 -30.96 23.54 -18.02
N ASP A 91 -30.58 24.78 -18.26
CA ASP A 91 -29.60 25.11 -19.30
C ASP A 91 -28.20 24.58 -18.94
N LEU A 92 -27.81 24.67 -17.66
CA LEU A 92 -26.57 24.05 -17.16
C LEU A 92 -26.59 22.53 -17.30
N SER A 93 -27.70 21.87 -16.98
CA SER A 93 -27.85 20.42 -17.17
C SER A 93 -27.65 20.02 -18.64
N ARG A 94 -28.19 20.80 -19.58
CA ARG A 94 -28.08 20.52 -21.02
C ARG A 94 -26.66 20.74 -21.54
N LYS A 95 -25.98 21.78 -21.04
CA LYS A 95 -24.56 22.05 -21.35
C LYS A 95 -23.65 20.93 -20.81
N ALA A 96 -23.90 20.47 -19.58
CA ALA A 96 -23.17 19.36 -18.98
C ALA A 96 -23.41 18.05 -19.77
N GLU A 97 -24.64 17.76 -20.19
CA GLU A 97 -24.96 16.60 -21.02
C GLU A 97 -24.21 16.62 -22.37
N ALA A 98 -24.11 17.78 -23.02
CA ALA A 98 -23.33 17.93 -24.26
C ALA A 98 -21.84 17.63 -24.06
N LYS A 99 -21.26 18.02 -22.91
CA LYS A 99 -19.88 17.67 -22.54
C LYS A 99 -19.72 16.17 -22.27
N LEU A 100 -20.69 15.53 -21.60
CA LEU A 100 -20.67 14.09 -21.31
C LEU A 100 -20.80 13.20 -22.56
N LEU A 101 -21.45 13.71 -23.61
CA LEU A 101 -21.61 13.02 -24.88
C LEU A 101 -20.28 12.93 -25.66
N ARG A 102 -19.41 13.94 -25.56
CA ARG A 102 -18.08 13.96 -26.20
C ARG A 102 -17.12 12.92 -25.62
N GLY A 103 -17.30 12.58 -24.33
CA GLY A 103 -16.54 11.55 -23.65
C GLY A 103 -15.23 12.05 -23.01
N PRO A 104 -14.65 11.25 -22.11
CA PRO A 104 -13.49 11.65 -21.30
C PRO A 104 -12.16 11.75 -22.07
N HIS A 105 -12.08 11.21 -23.29
CA HIS A 105 -10.85 11.17 -24.09
C HIS A 105 -10.41 12.52 -24.68
N GLU A 106 -11.33 13.47 -24.90
CA GLU A 106 -11.00 14.78 -25.50
C GLU A 106 -10.54 15.81 -24.45
N ASP A 107 -11.23 15.86 -23.31
CA ASP A 107 -10.94 16.81 -22.22
C ASP A 107 -11.50 16.26 -20.90
N LEU A 108 -10.64 15.62 -20.12
CA LEU A 108 -11.02 15.00 -18.86
C LEU A 108 -11.38 16.05 -17.80
N GLU A 109 -10.69 17.19 -17.75
CA GLU A 109 -10.97 18.26 -16.79
C GLU A 109 -12.38 18.85 -17.02
N SER A 110 -12.70 19.21 -18.27
CA SER A 110 -14.05 19.66 -18.64
C SER A 110 -15.13 18.60 -18.39
N TYR A 111 -14.78 17.32 -18.49
CA TYR A 111 -15.71 16.21 -18.26
C TYR A 111 -15.98 16.01 -16.76
N LEU A 112 -14.96 16.08 -15.91
CA LEU A 112 -15.09 16.01 -14.46
C LEU A 112 -15.89 17.21 -13.92
N GLU A 113 -15.61 18.43 -14.42
CA GLU A 113 -16.41 19.61 -14.10
C GLU A 113 -17.89 19.43 -14.46
N ALA A 114 -18.20 18.79 -15.60
CA ALA A 114 -19.57 18.53 -16.00
C ALA A 114 -20.28 17.56 -15.05
N VAL A 115 -19.56 16.56 -14.53
CA VAL A 115 -20.09 15.63 -13.51
C VAL A 115 -20.38 16.35 -12.19
N ASP A 116 -19.48 17.24 -11.75
CA ASP A 116 -19.69 18.05 -10.54
C ASP A 116 -20.84 19.03 -10.69
N GLN A 117 -20.97 19.64 -11.87
CA GLN A 117 -22.10 20.51 -12.20
C GLN A 117 -23.43 19.74 -12.11
N LEU A 118 -23.51 18.52 -12.65
CA LEU A 118 -24.71 17.68 -12.52
C LEU A 118 -25.01 17.31 -11.07
N ARG A 119 -23.99 17.01 -10.25
CA ARG A 119 -24.17 16.74 -8.81
C ARG A 119 -24.68 17.96 -8.05
N SER A 120 -24.19 19.15 -8.38
CA SER A 120 -24.68 20.42 -7.82
C SER A 120 -26.15 20.65 -8.18
N ILE A 121 -26.52 20.38 -9.44
CA ILE A 121 -27.90 20.46 -9.94
C ILE A 121 -28.80 19.48 -9.17
N VAL A 122 -28.37 18.22 -8.99
CA VAL A 122 -29.12 17.22 -8.20
C VAL A 122 -29.32 17.67 -6.76
N ARG A 123 -28.28 18.23 -6.10
CA ARG A 123 -28.40 18.78 -4.73
C ARG A 123 -29.38 19.96 -4.67
N PHE A 124 -29.31 20.89 -5.62
CA PHE A 124 -30.20 22.05 -5.69
C PHE A 124 -31.67 21.63 -5.82
N PHE A 125 -31.97 20.70 -6.72
CA PHE A 125 -33.34 20.22 -6.94
C PHE A 125 -33.84 19.32 -5.81
N SER A 126 -32.94 18.61 -5.11
CA SER A 126 -33.28 17.82 -3.92
C SER A 126 -33.57 18.69 -2.68
N GLY A 127 -32.91 19.85 -2.56
CA GLY A 127 -33.15 20.82 -1.48
C GLY A 127 -34.48 21.58 -1.60
N LYS A 128 -35.01 21.77 -2.81
CA LYS A 128 -36.29 22.46 -3.04
C LYS A 128 -37.45 21.45 -3.11
N LYS A 129 -38.03 21.12 -1.95
CA LYS A 129 -39.28 20.34 -1.88
C LYS A 129 -40.43 21.12 -2.53
N GLY A 130 -41.06 20.56 -3.58
CA GLY A 130 -42.34 21.09 -4.10
C GLY A 130 -42.51 21.14 -5.63
N ILE A 131 -41.49 20.82 -6.43
CA ILE A 131 -41.58 20.92 -7.90
C ILE A 131 -41.75 19.51 -8.49
N LYS A 132 -42.90 19.18 -9.09
CA LYS A 132 -43.09 17.84 -9.73
C LYS A 132 -42.09 17.57 -10.87
N SER A 133 -41.67 18.61 -11.60
CA SER A 133 -40.64 18.48 -12.64
C SER A 133 -39.23 18.25 -12.09
N SER A 134 -38.95 18.54 -10.81
CA SER A 134 -37.62 18.32 -10.24
C SER A 134 -37.29 16.84 -10.10
N ILE A 135 -38.29 15.98 -9.89
CA ILE A 135 -38.10 14.52 -9.79
C ILE A 135 -37.61 13.94 -11.12
N GLY A 136 -38.22 14.35 -12.25
CA GLY A 136 -37.79 13.91 -13.58
C GLY A 136 -36.36 14.34 -13.91
N VAL A 137 -36.00 15.58 -13.57
CA VAL A 137 -34.66 16.13 -13.77
C VAL A 137 -33.63 15.46 -12.88
N VAL A 138 -33.95 15.25 -11.60
CA VAL A 138 -33.07 14.55 -10.66
C VAL A 138 -32.84 13.12 -11.15
N ASN A 139 -33.87 12.41 -11.61
CA ASN A 139 -33.70 11.07 -12.17
C ASN A 139 -32.87 11.08 -13.46
N HIS A 140 -33.10 12.04 -14.36
CA HIS A 140 -32.33 12.16 -15.59
C HIS A 140 -30.86 12.52 -15.32
N ALA A 141 -30.59 13.49 -14.45
CA ALA A 141 -29.24 13.88 -14.04
C ALA A 141 -28.53 12.74 -13.30
N SER A 142 -29.22 12.01 -12.41
CA SER A 142 -28.66 10.81 -11.76
C SER A 142 -28.33 9.71 -12.77
N ASN A 143 -29.18 9.49 -13.79
CA ASN A 143 -28.91 8.54 -14.86
C ASN A 143 -27.72 8.98 -15.73
N LEU A 144 -27.59 10.28 -16.01
CA LEU A 144 -26.43 10.85 -16.71
C LEU A 144 -25.15 10.69 -15.89
N ILE A 145 -25.19 10.96 -14.58
CA ILE A 145 -24.06 10.72 -13.67
C ILE A 145 -23.68 9.24 -13.67
N GLY A 146 -24.64 8.33 -13.58
CA GLY A 146 -24.38 6.88 -13.66
C GLY A 146 -23.70 6.48 -14.97
N LYS A 147 -24.19 6.97 -16.11
CA LYS A 147 -23.54 6.75 -17.42
C LYS A 147 -22.15 7.37 -17.47
N ALA A 148 -21.96 8.54 -16.86
CA ALA A 148 -20.70 9.24 -16.85
C ALA A 148 -19.63 8.48 -16.05
N ILE A 149 -20.02 7.92 -14.90
CA ILE A 149 -19.16 7.10 -14.05
C ILE A 149 -18.74 5.82 -14.78
N VAL A 150 -19.66 5.14 -15.49
CA VAL A 150 -19.30 3.95 -16.28
C VAL A 150 -18.28 4.29 -17.37
N LYS A 151 -18.38 5.46 -18.01
CA LYS A 151 -17.35 5.92 -18.95
C LYS A 151 -16.02 6.25 -18.26
N LEU A 152 -16.04 6.80 -17.05
CA LEU A 152 -14.84 7.04 -16.24
C LEU A 152 -14.18 5.74 -15.79
N GLU A 153 -14.98 4.72 -15.44
CA GLU A 153 -14.50 3.36 -15.13
C GLU A 153 -13.72 2.78 -16.32
N GLU A 154 -14.23 2.97 -17.53
CA GLU A 154 -13.58 2.49 -18.75
C GLU A 154 -12.32 3.30 -19.07
N GLU A 155 -12.35 4.63 -18.89
CA GLU A 155 -11.16 5.47 -19.03
C GLU A 155 -10.06 5.06 -18.05
N LEU A 156 -10.42 4.85 -16.79
CA LEU A 156 -9.51 4.40 -15.74
C LEU A 156 -8.89 3.06 -16.12
N ARG A 157 -9.70 2.11 -16.61
CA ARG A 157 -9.22 0.81 -17.08
C ARG A 157 -8.26 0.96 -18.25
N GLN A 158 -8.57 1.80 -19.23
CA GLN A 158 -7.73 2.01 -20.42
C GLN A 158 -6.41 2.70 -20.07
N LEU A 159 -6.43 3.75 -19.24
CA LEU A 159 -5.23 4.44 -18.75
C LEU A 159 -4.36 3.48 -17.94
N LEU A 160 -4.94 2.74 -17.00
CA LEU A 160 -4.19 1.76 -16.21
C LEU A 160 -3.62 0.64 -17.09
N ALA A 161 -4.35 0.14 -18.10
CA ALA A 161 -3.85 -0.87 -19.01
C ALA A 161 -2.69 -0.35 -19.90
N LEU A 162 -2.76 0.91 -20.36
CA LEU A 162 -1.75 1.50 -21.23
C LEU A 162 -0.44 1.81 -20.48
N TYR A 163 -0.54 2.24 -19.23
CA TYR A 163 0.59 2.70 -18.43
C TYR A 163 1.11 1.69 -17.40
N SER A 164 0.34 0.67 -17.04
CA SER A 164 0.81 -0.44 -16.18
C SER A 164 1.59 -1.48 -16.98
N LYS A 165 2.61 -1.04 -17.70
CA LYS A 165 3.52 -1.95 -18.40
C LYS A 165 4.43 -2.65 -17.40
N PRO A 166 4.72 -3.95 -17.59
CA PRO A 166 5.65 -4.67 -16.73
C PRO A 166 7.03 -4.01 -16.79
N VAL A 167 7.66 -3.82 -15.64
CA VAL A 167 8.97 -3.18 -15.56
C VAL A 167 10.00 -4.15 -16.12
N GLU A 168 10.79 -3.71 -17.11
CA GLU A 168 11.85 -4.54 -17.67
C GLU A 168 12.96 -4.76 -16.62
N PRO A 169 13.49 -5.99 -16.52
CA PRO A 169 14.46 -6.36 -15.48
C PRO A 169 15.73 -5.52 -15.54
N ASP A 170 16.17 -5.08 -16.72
CA ASP A 170 17.35 -4.23 -16.90
C ASP A 170 17.24 -2.89 -16.14
N ARG A 171 16.04 -2.28 -16.10
CA ARG A 171 15.81 -1.03 -15.36
C ARG A 171 15.76 -1.24 -13.86
N LEU A 172 15.38 -2.43 -13.41
CA LEU A 172 15.43 -2.80 -11.98
C LEU A 172 16.85 -3.11 -11.52
N PHE A 173 17.68 -3.67 -12.40
CA PHE A 173 19.10 -3.89 -12.13
C PHE A 173 19.91 -2.59 -12.13
N ASP A 174 19.53 -1.59 -12.94
CA ASP A 174 20.15 -0.25 -12.91
C ASP A 174 19.79 0.56 -11.65
N CYS A 175 18.66 0.23 -10.99
CA CYS A 175 18.26 0.82 -9.72
C CYS A 175 18.96 0.19 -8.49
N LEU A 176 19.81 -0.83 -8.71
CA LEU A 176 20.64 -1.45 -7.67
C LEU A 176 22.02 -0.79 -7.60
N PRO A 177 22.66 -0.75 -6.42
CA PRO A 177 24.05 -0.33 -6.30
C PRO A 177 24.98 -1.26 -7.10
N ASN A 178 26.05 -0.70 -7.66
CA ASN A 178 27.03 -1.40 -8.50
C ASN A 178 27.64 -2.68 -7.88
N SER A 179 27.59 -2.85 -6.56
CA SER A 179 28.08 -4.04 -5.82
C SER A 179 27.17 -5.28 -5.96
N MET A 180 25.94 -5.12 -6.46
CA MET A 180 24.86 -6.12 -6.39
C MET A 180 24.28 -6.54 -7.76
N ARG A 181 24.85 -6.04 -8.86
CA ARG A 181 24.45 -6.42 -10.21
C ARG A 181 24.89 -7.87 -10.46
N PRO A 182 24.04 -8.76 -11.00
CA PRO A 182 24.50 -10.07 -11.46
C PRO A 182 25.61 -9.84 -12.48
N SER A 183 26.77 -10.46 -12.28
CA SER A 183 27.88 -10.38 -13.23
C SER A 183 27.45 -11.05 -14.54
N SER A 184 26.85 -10.29 -15.45
CA SER A 184 26.65 -10.71 -16.82
C SER A 184 28.01 -10.63 -17.50
N GLY A 185 28.64 -11.80 -17.68
CA GLY A 185 29.92 -11.91 -18.37
C GLY A 185 29.88 -11.26 -19.74
N SER A 186 30.55 -10.11 -19.88
CA SER A 186 31.15 -9.70 -21.14
C SER A 186 32.49 -9.03 -20.82
N PRO A 187 33.60 -9.47 -21.41
CA PRO A 187 34.89 -8.83 -21.23
C PRO A 187 34.90 -7.54 -22.03
N ARG A 188 34.88 -6.40 -21.35
CA ARG A 188 35.34 -5.14 -21.95
C ARG A 188 36.72 -4.84 -21.41
N GLU A 189 37.72 -5.28 -22.15
CA GLU A 189 39.07 -4.73 -22.13
C GLU A 189 39.01 -3.25 -22.57
N GLY A 190 39.80 -2.39 -21.92
CA GLY A 190 39.95 -0.99 -22.35
C GLY A 190 40.35 0.01 -21.27
N GLU A 191 41.51 -0.23 -20.65
CA GLU A 191 42.52 0.75 -20.23
C GLU A 191 42.19 1.95 -19.30
N SER A 192 42.82 1.89 -18.11
CA SER A 192 43.74 2.89 -17.52
C SER A 192 43.22 4.30 -17.19
N ASN A 193 43.17 4.65 -15.90
CA ASN A 193 44.32 5.27 -15.22
C ASN A 193 44.10 5.40 -13.70
N GLY A 194 45.13 5.10 -12.91
CA GLY A 194 45.02 4.95 -11.45
C GLY A 194 45.03 6.26 -10.66
N LYS A 195 44.40 6.21 -9.47
CA LYS A 195 44.81 6.93 -8.26
C LYS A 195 44.38 6.13 -7.03
N LYS A 196 45.37 5.61 -6.29
CA LYS A 196 45.20 5.07 -4.94
C LYS A 196 44.82 6.21 -4.00
N ALA A 197 43.73 6.06 -3.25
CA ALA A 197 43.47 6.85 -2.05
C ALA A 197 42.63 6.04 -1.05
N SER A 198 43.27 5.76 0.08
CA SER A 198 42.75 5.55 1.44
C SER A 198 41.41 4.85 1.65
N GLU A 199 41.50 3.73 2.38
CA GLU A 199 40.46 3.20 3.25
C GLU A 199 39.81 4.32 4.08
N GLN A 200 38.50 4.47 3.91
CA GLN A 200 37.61 5.02 4.91
C GLN A 200 36.28 4.29 4.76
N GLN A 201 36.05 3.35 5.68
CA GLN A 201 34.75 2.75 5.94
C GLN A 201 33.75 3.86 6.27
N ASN A 202 32.98 4.29 5.29
CA ASN A 202 31.73 4.98 5.54
C ASN A 202 30.60 4.05 5.09
N LYS A 203 29.68 3.76 6.01
CA LYS A 203 28.39 3.13 5.74
C LYS A 203 27.63 4.02 4.76
N GLU A 204 27.85 3.84 3.46
CA GLU A 204 27.00 4.46 2.44
C GLU A 204 25.62 3.81 2.57
N THR A 205 24.66 4.61 3.05
CA THR A 205 23.24 4.33 2.95
C THR A 205 22.93 3.92 1.52
N VAL A 206 22.58 2.65 1.35
CA VAL A 206 22.22 2.07 0.06
C VAL A 206 20.95 2.77 -0.46
N VAL A 207 21.12 3.82 -1.27
CA VAL A 207 20.00 4.57 -1.85
C VAL A 207 19.46 3.78 -3.03
N TYR A 208 18.41 2.99 -2.79
CA TYR A 208 17.60 2.40 -3.85
C TYR A 208 16.83 3.52 -4.56
N GLN A 209 17.08 3.73 -5.86
CA GLN A 209 16.22 4.59 -6.66
C GLN A 209 14.95 3.83 -7.01
N LEU A 210 13.81 4.29 -6.47
CA LEU A 210 12.52 3.65 -6.71
C LEU A 210 12.15 3.76 -8.20
N PRO A 211 11.74 2.64 -8.84
CA PRO A 211 11.35 2.65 -10.24
C PRO A 211 10.09 3.48 -10.41
N THR A 212 10.07 4.32 -11.45
CA THR A 212 8.89 5.08 -11.85
C THR A 212 7.87 4.12 -12.49
N LEU A 213 7.06 3.48 -11.66
CA LEU A 213 6.06 2.48 -12.06
C LEU A 213 4.90 3.08 -12.86
N ILE A 214 4.60 4.37 -12.66
CA ILE A 214 3.64 5.17 -13.42
C ILE A 214 4.27 6.56 -13.64
N PRO A 215 4.17 7.15 -14.84
CA PRO A 215 4.64 8.52 -15.06
C PRO A 215 3.97 9.52 -14.10
N ALA A 216 4.76 10.36 -13.42
CA ALA A 216 4.28 11.31 -12.41
C ALA A 216 3.21 12.31 -12.91
N LYS A 217 3.12 12.53 -14.22
CA LYS A 217 2.11 13.40 -14.84
C LYS A 217 0.71 12.80 -14.86
N LEU A 218 0.59 11.48 -14.72
CA LEU A 218 -0.68 10.74 -14.80
C LEU A 218 -1.26 10.42 -13.41
N LEU A 219 -0.45 10.56 -12.36
CA LEU A 219 -0.89 10.28 -10.99
C LEU A 219 -1.97 11.26 -10.49
N PRO A 220 -1.87 12.58 -10.72
CA PRO A 220 -2.95 13.51 -10.39
C PRO A 220 -4.24 13.20 -11.15
N LEU A 221 -4.12 12.84 -12.42
CA LEU A 221 -5.26 12.50 -13.27
C LEU A 221 -5.99 11.24 -12.78
N LEU A 222 -5.23 10.21 -12.41
CA LEU A 222 -5.79 8.97 -11.85
C LEU A 222 -6.42 9.22 -10.48
N HIS A 223 -5.83 10.09 -9.66
CA HIS A 223 -6.39 10.50 -8.37
C HIS A 223 -7.73 11.20 -8.55
N GLU A 224 -7.84 12.17 -9.46
CA GLU A 224 -9.10 12.89 -9.72
C GLU A 224 -10.22 11.97 -10.21
N ILE A 225 -9.92 11.02 -11.12
CA ILE A 225 -10.89 10.02 -11.57
C ILE A 225 -11.32 9.12 -10.40
N ALA A 226 -10.36 8.63 -9.61
CA ALA A 226 -10.62 7.75 -8.47
C ALA A 226 -11.46 8.47 -7.41
N GLU A 227 -11.15 9.73 -7.08
CA GLU A 227 -11.90 10.54 -6.14
C GLU A 227 -13.35 10.71 -6.57
N GLN A 228 -13.58 11.03 -7.86
CA GLN A 228 -14.91 11.22 -8.40
C GLN A 228 -15.75 9.93 -8.35
N MET A 229 -15.13 8.78 -8.59
CA MET A 229 -15.77 7.48 -8.43
C MET A 229 -16.04 7.11 -6.96
N ILE A 230 -15.12 7.44 -6.05
CA ILE A 230 -15.28 7.21 -4.61
C ILE A 230 -16.43 8.03 -4.05
N GLN A 231 -16.54 9.31 -4.46
CA GLN A 231 -17.65 10.19 -4.10
C GLN A 231 -18.99 9.71 -4.70
N ALA A 232 -18.97 8.95 -5.80
CA ALA A 232 -20.17 8.33 -6.37
C ALA A 232 -20.61 7.05 -5.62
N GLY A 233 -19.80 6.54 -4.68
CA GLY A 233 -20.03 5.27 -4.01
C GLY A 233 -19.49 4.04 -4.75
N HIS A 234 -18.77 4.21 -5.86
CA HIS A 234 -18.19 3.13 -6.67
C HIS A 234 -16.79 2.69 -6.18
N GLN A 235 -16.57 2.71 -4.87
CA GLN A 235 -15.25 2.51 -4.25
C GLN A 235 -14.67 1.12 -4.56
N GLN A 236 -15.50 0.08 -4.48
CA GLN A 236 -15.08 -1.31 -4.75
C GLN A 236 -14.71 -1.52 -6.23
N THR A 237 -15.38 -0.82 -7.15
CA THR A 237 -15.09 -0.93 -8.58
C THR A 237 -13.73 -0.32 -8.91
N VAL A 238 -13.38 0.83 -8.31
CA VAL A 238 -12.04 1.43 -8.44
C VAL A 238 -10.97 0.46 -7.96
N VAL A 239 -11.16 -0.12 -6.76
CA VAL A 239 -10.20 -1.05 -6.16
C VAL A 239 -10.02 -2.28 -7.05
N ASN A 240 -11.11 -2.84 -7.60
CA ASN A 240 -11.03 -4.00 -8.49
C ASN A 240 -10.31 -3.69 -9.81
N ILE A 241 -10.62 -2.57 -10.46
CA ILE A 241 -9.96 -2.17 -11.72
C ILE A 241 -8.46 -1.95 -11.48
N TYR A 242 -8.12 -1.25 -10.40
CA TYR A 242 -6.73 -1.01 -10.01
C TYR A 242 -6.01 -2.33 -9.71
N ARG A 243 -6.64 -3.21 -8.93
CA ARG A 243 -6.13 -4.53 -8.58
C ARG A 243 -5.84 -5.37 -9.82
N GLU A 244 -6.79 -5.48 -10.75
CA GLU A 244 -6.63 -6.29 -11.96
C GLU A 244 -5.46 -5.79 -12.83
N ALA A 245 -5.36 -4.49 -13.05
CA ALA A 245 -4.30 -3.92 -13.88
C ALA A 245 -2.92 -4.04 -13.22
N ARG A 246 -2.80 -3.62 -11.95
CA ARG A 246 -1.52 -3.53 -11.25
C ARG A 246 -1.02 -4.88 -10.76
N SER A 247 -1.90 -5.75 -10.26
CA SER A 247 -1.51 -7.11 -9.85
C SER A 247 -1.02 -7.90 -11.06
N SER A 248 -1.72 -7.80 -12.21
CA SER A 248 -1.28 -8.42 -13.46
C SER A 248 0.09 -7.90 -13.92
N ALA A 249 0.31 -6.57 -13.90
CA ALA A 249 1.59 -5.98 -14.27
C ALA A 249 2.74 -6.39 -13.33
N LEU A 250 2.47 -6.44 -12.02
CA LEU A 250 3.44 -6.86 -11.01
C LEU A 250 3.80 -8.34 -11.14
N GLU A 251 2.79 -9.20 -11.34
CA GLU A 251 3.02 -10.63 -11.60
C GLU A 251 3.82 -10.85 -12.89
N GLN A 252 3.50 -10.14 -13.97
CA GLN A 252 4.26 -10.23 -15.22
C GLN A 252 5.70 -9.75 -15.05
N THR A 253 5.91 -8.69 -14.26
CA THR A 253 7.26 -8.20 -13.92
C THR A 253 8.04 -9.28 -13.17
N LEU A 254 7.45 -9.89 -12.14
CA LEU A 254 8.09 -10.99 -11.40
C LEU A 254 8.38 -12.21 -12.28
N ARG A 255 7.48 -12.55 -13.21
CA ARG A 255 7.73 -13.62 -14.19
C ARG A 255 8.89 -13.28 -15.12
N LYS A 256 8.98 -12.04 -15.60
CA LYS A 256 10.11 -11.56 -16.43
C LYS A 256 11.44 -11.55 -15.68
N LEU A 257 11.43 -11.28 -14.38
CA LEU A 257 12.61 -11.42 -13.53
C LEU A 257 13.06 -12.88 -13.41
N GLY A 258 12.20 -13.86 -13.66
CA GLY A 258 12.51 -15.29 -13.52
C GLY A 258 11.94 -15.92 -12.25
N VAL A 259 10.99 -15.26 -11.57
CA VAL A 259 10.28 -15.84 -10.42
C VAL A 259 9.19 -16.80 -10.95
N GLU A 260 9.52 -18.08 -10.97
CA GLU A 260 8.59 -19.15 -11.31
C GLU A 260 7.88 -19.69 -10.04
N ARG A 261 6.57 -19.96 -10.14
CA ARG A 261 5.87 -20.76 -9.12
C ARG A 261 6.38 -22.19 -9.20
N LEU A 262 7.35 -22.54 -8.36
CA LEU A 262 7.89 -23.90 -8.31
C LEU A 262 7.29 -24.66 -7.15
N GLY A 263 6.74 -25.83 -7.45
CA GLY A 263 6.22 -26.76 -6.45
C GLY A 263 7.33 -27.57 -5.79
N LYS A 264 6.98 -28.24 -4.69
CA LYS A 264 7.90 -29.17 -3.99
C LYS A 264 8.46 -30.26 -4.92
N GLU A 265 7.63 -30.76 -5.84
CA GLU A 265 8.02 -31.84 -6.76
C GLU A 265 9.01 -31.37 -7.83
N ASP A 266 8.87 -30.12 -8.30
CA ASP A 266 9.75 -29.54 -9.31
C ASP A 266 11.14 -29.30 -8.73
N VAL A 267 11.20 -28.74 -7.52
CA VAL A 267 12.46 -28.52 -6.78
C VAL A 267 13.17 -29.84 -6.47
N GLN A 268 12.43 -30.94 -6.29
CA GLN A 268 13.03 -32.25 -6.02
C GLN A 268 13.58 -32.95 -7.27
N LYS A 269 13.04 -32.63 -8.46
CA LYS A 269 13.49 -33.20 -9.74
C LYS A 269 14.66 -32.44 -10.37
N MET A 270 14.91 -31.21 -9.94
CA MET A 270 16.00 -30.38 -10.46
C MET A 270 17.39 -30.83 -9.99
N GLN A 271 18.38 -30.65 -10.85
CA GLN A 271 19.79 -30.82 -10.53
C GLN A 271 20.26 -29.74 -9.54
N TRP A 272 21.25 -30.08 -8.71
CA TRP A 272 21.71 -29.24 -7.61
C TRP A 272 22.31 -27.92 -8.10
N GLU A 273 23.14 -27.96 -9.14
CA GLU A 273 23.84 -26.78 -9.67
C GLU A 273 22.86 -25.73 -10.20
N VAL A 274 21.78 -26.19 -10.84
CA VAL A 274 20.71 -25.32 -11.33
C VAL A 274 19.89 -24.76 -10.16
N LEU A 275 19.66 -25.57 -9.13
CA LEU A 275 18.93 -25.14 -7.95
C LEU A 275 19.70 -24.08 -7.16
N GLU A 276 21.00 -24.27 -6.96
CA GLU A 276 21.88 -23.31 -6.28
C GLU A 276 21.89 -21.95 -7.00
N ALA A 277 22.07 -21.96 -8.33
CA ALA A 277 21.98 -20.74 -9.13
C ALA A 277 20.59 -20.08 -9.05
N LYS A 278 19.50 -20.86 -9.08
CA LYS A 278 18.14 -20.35 -8.91
C LYS A 278 17.91 -19.75 -7.51
N ILE A 279 18.52 -20.28 -6.47
CA ILE A 279 18.40 -19.73 -5.11
C ILE A 279 19.17 -18.41 -4.99
N GLY A 280 20.38 -18.33 -5.53
CA GLY A 280 21.12 -17.07 -5.61
C GLY A 280 20.32 -15.99 -6.35
N ASN A 281 19.73 -16.35 -7.49
CA ASN A 281 18.83 -15.46 -8.22
C ASN A 281 17.60 -15.07 -7.41
N TRP A 282 16.97 -16.01 -6.70
CA TRP A 282 15.83 -15.71 -5.84
C TRP A 282 16.18 -14.74 -4.71
N ILE A 283 17.37 -14.84 -4.12
CA ILE A 283 17.87 -13.88 -3.13
C ILE A 283 17.89 -12.47 -3.73
N HIS A 284 18.43 -12.31 -4.94
CA HIS A 284 18.42 -11.02 -5.64
C HIS A 284 17.00 -10.54 -5.95
N TYR A 285 16.13 -11.41 -6.45
CA TYR A 285 14.73 -11.08 -6.77
C TYR A 285 13.93 -10.68 -5.54
N MET A 286 14.15 -11.33 -4.40
CA MET A 286 13.47 -11.01 -3.15
C MET A 286 13.83 -9.60 -2.68
N ARG A 287 15.12 -9.23 -2.76
CA ARG A 287 15.56 -7.87 -2.42
C ARG A 287 14.98 -6.83 -3.39
N ILE A 288 14.96 -7.13 -4.69
CA ILE A 288 14.35 -6.23 -5.69
C ILE A 288 12.85 -6.07 -5.43
N ALA A 289 12.14 -7.16 -5.16
CA ALA A 289 10.71 -7.14 -4.93
C ALA A 289 10.34 -6.30 -3.70
N VAL A 290 11.02 -6.51 -2.58
CA VAL A 290 10.73 -5.78 -1.33
C VAL A 290 11.17 -4.32 -1.42
N LYS A 291 12.40 -4.05 -1.85
CA LYS A 291 12.98 -2.70 -1.79
C LYS A 291 12.54 -1.78 -2.92
N LEU A 292 12.22 -2.32 -4.09
CA LEU A 292 11.84 -1.52 -5.26
C LEU A 292 10.36 -1.68 -5.60
N LEU A 293 9.87 -2.91 -5.81
CA LEU A 293 8.53 -3.12 -6.36
C LEU A 293 7.44 -2.80 -5.33
N PHE A 294 7.48 -3.38 -4.14
CA PHE A 294 6.44 -3.12 -3.12
C PHE A 294 6.53 -1.70 -2.55
N ALA A 295 7.75 -1.17 -2.37
CA ALA A 295 7.93 0.22 -1.97
C ALA A 295 7.45 1.21 -3.04
N GLY A 296 7.64 0.89 -4.32
CA GLY A 296 7.12 1.69 -5.44
C GLY A 296 5.60 1.61 -5.56
N GLU A 297 5.02 0.41 -5.42
CA GLU A 297 3.57 0.23 -5.45
C GLU A 297 2.88 0.94 -4.28
N LYS A 298 3.49 0.93 -3.09
CA LYS A 298 2.98 1.69 -1.93
C LYS A 298 2.90 3.18 -2.22
N LYS A 299 3.93 3.76 -2.84
CA LYS A 299 3.93 5.18 -3.26
C LYS A 299 2.83 5.49 -4.27
N VAL A 300 2.63 4.62 -5.26
CA VAL A 300 1.58 4.81 -6.26
C VAL A 300 0.19 4.73 -5.60
N CYS A 301 -0.03 3.78 -4.69
CA CYS A 301 -1.26 3.70 -3.92
C CYS A 301 -1.48 4.93 -3.02
N ASP A 302 -0.42 5.43 -2.37
CA ASP A 302 -0.45 6.64 -1.55
C ASP A 302 -0.86 7.88 -2.37
N GLU A 303 -0.34 8.01 -3.60
CA GLU A 303 -0.65 9.15 -4.47
C GLU A 303 -2.05 9.08 -5.12
N ILE A 304 -2.60 7.89 -5.35
CA ILE A 304 -3.94 7.74 -5.97
C ILE A 304 -5.07 7.85 -4.93
N PHE A 305 -4.86 7.39 -3.70
CA PHE A 305 -5.90 7.33 -2.67
C PHE A 305 -5.67 8.31 -1.51
N VAL A 306 -5.17 9.51 -1.82
CA VAL A 306 -4.97 10.58 -0.82
C VAL A 306 -6.26 10.83 -0.04
N GLY A 307 -6.21 10.71 1.29
CA GLY A 307 -7.36 10.93 2.18
C GLY A 307 -8.22 9.69 2.48
N HIS A 308 -7.94 8.53 1.87
CA HIS A 308 -8.69 7.29 2.07
C HIS A 308 -7.80 6.11 2.55
N ASP A 309 -7.26 6.21 3.77
CA ASP A 309 -6.30 5.25 4.33
C ASP A 309 -6.78 3.78 4.28
N ILE A 310 -8.07 3.53 4.54
CA ILE A 310 -8.63 2.17 4.55
C ILE A 310 -8.63 1.57 3.14
N LEU A 311 -9.05 2.35 2.13
CA LEU A 311 -9.12 1.89 0.74
C LEU A 311 -7.72 1.70 0.16
N ARG A 312 -6.78 2.61 0.48
CA ARG A 312 -5.37 2.47 0.10
C ARG A 312 -4.79 1.16 0.61
N ASP A 313 -4.92 0.91 1.91
CA ASP A 313 -4.30 -0.25 2.56
C ASP A 313 -4.93 -1.57 2.06
N GLN A 314 -6.24 -1.58 1.82
CA GLN A 314 -6.93 -2.72 1.21
C GLN A 314 -6.45 -2.96 -0.23
N CYS A 315 -6.40 -1.91 -1.04
CA CYS A 315 -5.99 -2.00 -2.44
C CYS A 315 -4.54 -2.49 -2.59
N PHE A 316 -3.64 -1.96 -1.76
CA PHE A 316 -2.25 -2.40 -1.72
C PHE A 316 -2.12 -3.88 -1.32
N ALA A 317 -2.85 -4.33 -0.29
CA ALA A 317 -2.88 -5.73 0.12
C ALA A 317 -3.34 -6.63 -1.04
N ASP A 318 -4.45 -6.27 -1.69
CA ASP A 318 -5.05 -7.06 -2.77
C ASP A 318 -4.17 -7.16 -4.02
N VAL A 319 -3.40 -6.10 -4.33
CA VAL A 319 -2.46 -6.08 -5.46
C VAL A 319 -1.25 -6.97 -5.19
N THR A 320 -0.70 -6.88 -3.98
CA THR A 320 0.58 -7.50 -3.62
C THR A 320 0.45 -8.93 -3.10
N ALA A 321 -0.73 -9.35 -2.63
CA ALA A 321 -1.00 -10.68 -2.07
C ALA A 321 -0.55 -11.83 -2.98
N ASN A 322 -0.96 -11.81 -4.25
CA ASN A 322 -0.58 -12.85 -5.21
C ASN A 322 0.94 -12.88 -5.44
N SER A 323 1.54 -11.70 -5.61
CA SER A 323 2.96 -11.54 -5.91
C SER A 323 3.86 -12.03 -4.75
N VAL A 324 3.49 -11.69 -3.52
CA VAL A 324 4.17 -12.20 -2.32
C VAL A 324 3.94 -13.69 -2.15
N SER A 325 2.74 -14.19 -2.39
CA SER A 325 2.47 -15.64 -2.37
C SER A 325 3.37 -16.40 -3.35
N VAL A 326 3.59 -15.89 -4.57
CA VAL A 326 4.52 -16.47 -5.54
C VAL A 326 5.95 -16.50 -5.00
N LEU A 327 6.46 -15.36 -4.52
CA LEU A 327 7.82 -15.25 -4.00
C LEU A 327 8.07 -16.19 -2.81
N LEU A 328 7.13 -16.24 -1.87
CA LEU A 328 7.22 -17.09 -0.68
C LEU A 328 7.03 -18.57 -1.01
N SER A 329 6.22 -18.92 -2.02
CA SER A 329 5.99 -20.32 -2.41
C SER A 329 7.27 -21.03 -2.85
N PHE A 330 8.19 -20.32 -3.51
CA PHE A 330 9.50 -20.85 -3.88
C PHE A 330 10.34 -21.19 -2.65
N GLY A 331 10.45 -20.26 -1.69
CA GLY A 331 11.15 -20.50 -0.43
C GLY A 331 10.52 -21.63 0.38
N GLU A 332 9.19 -21.72 0.37
CA GLU A 332 8.45 -22.80 1.03
C GLU A 332 8.72 -24.17 0.39
N ALA A 333 8.78 -24.24 -0.95
CA ALA A 333 9.11 -25.46 -1.67
C ALA A 333 10.52 -25.96 -1.33
N ILE A 334 11.49 -25.05 -1.21
CA ILE A 334 12.85 -25.38 -0.79
C ILE A 334 12.89 -25.86 0.66
N ALA A 335 12.19 -25.17 1.57
CA ALA A 335 12.09 -25.58 2.97
C ALA A 335 11.46 -26.99 3.14
N LYS A 336 10.54 -27.38 2.25
CA LYS A 336 9.93 -28.73 2.24
C LYS A 336 10.73 -29.78 1.46
N SER A 337 11.78 -29.39 0.75
CA SER A 337 12.52 -30.28 -0.16
C SER A 337 13.36 -31.32 0.58
N LYS A 338 13.92 -32.29 -0.15
CA LYS A 338 14.77 -33.33 0.43
C LYS A 338 16.00 -32.70 1.08
N ARG A 339 16.15 -32.99 2.37
CA ARG A 339 17.24 -32.59 3.26
C ARG A 339 18.58 -33.17 2.77
N SER A 340 19.55 -32.33 2.43
CA SER A 340 20.95 -32.70 2.18
C SER A 340 21.91 -31.73 2.90
N PRO A 341 23.16 -32.13 3.19
CA PRO A 341 24.11 -31.27 3.87
C PRO A 341 24.62 -30.14 2.97
N GLU A 342 24.77 -30.36 1.65
CA GLU A 342 25.20 -29.30 0.72
C GLU A 342 24.18 -28.14 0.66
N LYS A 343 22.90 -28.45 0.85
CA LYS A 343 21.79 -27.48 0.87
C LYS A 343 21.80 -26.54 2.07
N LEU A 344 22.56 -26.82 3.13
CA LEU A 344 22.47 -26.07 4.37
C LEU A 344 22.88 -24.61 4.19
N PHE A 345 24.02 -24.36 3.54
CA PHE A 345 24.59 -23.01 3.42
C PHE A 345 23.68 -22.10 2.60
N VAL A 346 23.22 -22.59 1.46
CA VAL A 346 22.27 -21.88 0.60
C VAL A 346 20.94 -21.60 1.33
N LEU A 347 20.49 -22.51 2.20
CA LEU A 347 19.30 -22.29 3.02
C LEU A 347 19.52 -21.23 4.13
N LEU A 348 20.74 -21.14 4.66
CA LEU A 348 21.14 -20.08 5.59
C LEU A 348 21.19 -18.73 4.88
N ASP A 349 21.71 -18.66 3.66
CA ASP A 349 21.69 -17.43 2.85
C ASP A 349 20.26 -16.94 2.62
N MET A 350 19.32 -17.86 2.32
CA MET A 350 17.89 -17.51 2.23
C MET A 350 17.32 -16.98 3.55
N TYR A 351 17.70 -17.57 4.68
CA TYR A 351 17.28 -17.13 6.01
C TYR A 351 17.82 -15.73 6.34
N GLU A 352 19.09 -15.45 6.02
CA GLU A 352 19.71 -14.14 6.24
C GLU A 352 18.94 -13.03 5.51
N ILE A 353 18.59 -13.25 4.25
CA ILE A 353 17.87 -12.27 3.43
C ILE A 353 16.44 -12.08 3.91
N MET A 354 15.74 -13.16 4.26
CA MET A 354 14.41 -13.05 4.86
C MET A 354 14.43 -12.25 6.16
N ARG A 355 15.50 -12.37 6.96
CA ARG A 355 15.69 -11.60 8.19
C ARG A 355 16.08 -10.14 7.94
N GLU A 356 16.97 -9.87 6.96
CA GLU A 356 17.30 -8.49 6.53
C GLU A 356 16.04 -7.74 6.12
N LEU A 357 15.22 -8.38 5.27
CA LEU A 357 14.02 -7.78 4.69
C LEU A 357 12.84 -7.74 5.66
N GLN A 358 12.86 -8.46 6.79
CA GLN A 358 11.75 -8.51 7.73
C GLN A 358 11.35 -7.10 8.23
N SER A 359 12.34 -6.27 8.56
CA SER A 359 12.09 -4.89 9.00
C SER A 359 11.43 -4.02 7.92
N GLU A 360 11.85 -4.18 6.66
CA GLU A 360 11.28 -3.44 5.54
C GLU A 360 9.88 -3.95 5.18
N ILE A 361 9.65 -5.27 5.27
CA ILE A 361 8.32 -5.89 5.14
C ILE A 361 7.39 -5.33 6.22
N ASP A 362 7.83 -5.21 7.47
CA ASP A 362 7.00 -4.66 8.54
C ASP A 362 6.64 -3.17 8.32
N ILE A 363 7.56 -2.38 7.74
CA ILE A 363 7.33 -0.97 7.39
C ILE A 363 6.39 -0.83 6.17
N ILE A 364 6.62 -1.63 5.12
CA ILE A 364 5.82 -1.58 3.88
C ILE A 364 4.41 -2.09 4.16
N PHE A 365 4.29 -3.24 4.82
CA PHE A 365 3.04 -3.91 5.11
C PHE A 365 2.46 -3.56 6.47
N GLY A 366 2.80 -2.43 7.10
CA GLY A 366 2.38 -2.08 8.47
C GLY A 366 0.85 -1.95 8.72
N SER A 367 0.01 -2.00 7.68
CA SER A 367 -1.44 -1.88 7.82
C SER A 367 -2.10 -3.16 8.38
N LYS A 368 -3.32 -3.04 8.90
CA LYS A 368 -4.09 -4.18 9.43
C LYS A 368 -4.42 -5.21 8.34
N PHE A 369 -4.67 -4.76 7.12
CA PHE A 369 -5.03 -5.60 5.97
C PHE A 369 -3.88 -6.45 5.43
N CYS A 370 -2.63 -6.04 5.68
CA CYS A 370 -1.44 -6.78 5.24
C CYS A 370 -0.90 -7.76 6.30
N GLY A 371 -1.66 -8.03 7.37
CA GLY A 371 -1.24 -8.90 8.47
C GLY A 371 -0.86 -10.31 8.01
N GLU A 372 -1.67 -10.91 7.12
CA GLU A 372 -1.43 -12.26 6.58
C GLU A 372 -0.10 -12.36 5.82
N MET A 373 0.29 -11.30 5.11
CA MET A 373 1.54 -11.27 4.33
C MET A 373 2.77 -11.21 5.24
N ARG A 374 2.70 -10.40 6.31
CA ARG A 374 3.75 -10.36 7.34
C ARG A 374 3.86 -11.69 8.05
N GLU A 375 2.72 -12.26 8.46
CA GLU A 375 2.70 -13.56 9.12
C GLU A 375 3.25 -14.67 8.22
N SER A 376 2.90 -14.67 6.93
CA SER A 376 3.43 -15.62 5.95
C SER A 376 4.95 -15.47 5.76
N SER A 377 5.47 -14.23 5.73
CA SER A 377 6.92 -13.97 5.71
C SER A 377 7.62 -14.53 6.95
N VAL A 378 7.10 -14.21 8.14
CA VAL A 378 7.64 -14.71 9.42
C VAL A 378 7.57 -16.24 9.49
N ASN A 379 6.47 -16.83 9.02
CA ASN A 379 6.31 -18.28 8.98
C ASN A 379 7.32 -18.94 8.03
N LEU A 380 7.57 -18.35 6.86
CA LEU A 380 8.62 -18.83 5.97
C LEU A 380 9.99 -18.77 6.66
N THR A 381 10.35 -17.64 7.29
CA THR A 381 11.61 -17.48 8.04
C THR A 381 11.77 -18.56 9.11
N LYS A 382 10.72 -18.76 9.93
CA LYS A 382 10.69 -19.83 10.94
C LYS A 382 10.87 -21.21 10.33
N ARG A 383 10.23 -21.50 9.20
CA ARG A 383 10.30 -22.81 8.54
C ARG A 383 11.64 -23.05 7.87
N LEU A 384 12.25 -22.04 7.27
CA LEU A 384 13.63 -22.08 6.76
C LEU A 384 14.58 -22.42 7.91
N ALA A 385 14.42 -21.75 9.04
CA ALA A 385 15.25 -21.95 10.21
C ALA A 385 15.07 -23.32 10.89
N GLN A 386 13.83 -23.82 11.00
CA GLN A 386 13.54 -25.20 11.43
C GLN A 386 14.17 -26.24 10.49
N THR A 387 14.17 -25.93 9.20
CA THR A 387 14.75 -26.81 8.19
C THR A 387 16.28 -26.79 8.29
N ALA A 388 16.91 -25.63 8.46
CA ALA A 388 18.35 -25.48 8.63
C ALA A 388 18.85 -26.15 9.92
N SER A 389 18.21 -25.88 11.06
CA SER A 389 18.52 -26.52 12.35
C SER A 389 18.31 -28.05 12.31
N GLY A 390 17.20 -28.51 11.70
CA GLY A 390 16.94 -29.92 11.50
C GLY A 390 17.93 -30.60 10.54
N ASN A 391 18.38 -29.90 9.49
CA ASN A 391 19.39 -30.37 8.53
C ASN A 391 20.75 -30.58 9.22
N LEU A 392 21.17 -29.63 10.06
CA LEU A 392 22.43 -29.70 10.80
C LEU A 392 22.51 -30.92 11.72
N LEU A 393 21.44 -31.21 12.47
CA LEU A 393 21.41 -32.29 13.46
C LEU A 393 21.25 -33.70 12.85
N VAL A 394 20.40 -33.85 11.83
CA VAL A 394 19.98 -35.18 11.36
C VAL A 394 20.89 -35.71 10.26
N ILE A 395 21.35 -34.85 9.36
CA ILE A 395 22.05 -35.30 8.15
C ILE A 395 23.52 -35.55 8.44
N LEU A 396 24.18 -34.62 9.14
CA LEU A 396 25.60 -34.75 9.40
C LEU A 396 25.88 -35.93 10.33
N ARG A 397 25.02 -36.14 11.34
CA ARG A 397 25.06 -37.33 12.19
C ARG A 397 24.87 -38.63 11.39
N LYS A 398 23.84 -38.70 10.53
CA LYS A 398 23.56 -39.91 9.72
C LYS A 398 24.61 -40.15 8.63
N ALA A 399 25.19 -39.11 8.05
CA ALA A 399 26.25 -39.23 7.06
C ALA A 399 27.53 -39.78 7.70
N VAL A 400 27.86 -39.30 8.90
CA VAL A 400 29.00 -39.80 9.68
C VAL A 400 28.75 -41.21 10.20
N GLU A 401 27.56 -41.54 10.70
CA GLU A 401 27.22 -42.90 11.15
C GLU A 401 27.18 -43.92 10.00
N LYS A 402 26.64 -43.55 8.83
CA LYS A 402 26.46 -44.47 7.69
C LYS A 402 27.76 -44.77 6.94
N ASP A 403 28.74 -43.87 6.96
CA ASP A 403 30.04 -44.07 6.33
C ASP A 403 30.96 -45.04 7.12
N ALA A 404 30.52 -45.57 8.27
CA ALA A 404 31.22 -46.60 9.05
C ALA A 404 31.50 -47.91 8.27
N THR A 405 30.80 -48.12 7.15
CA THR A 405 30.75 -49.39 6.42
C THR A 405 31.67 -49.44 5.18
N LYS A 406 32.27 -48.31 4.76
CA LYS A 406 33.16 -48.26 3.59
C LYS A 406 34.63 -48.41 3.99
N THR A 407 35.37 -49.12 3.14
CA THR A 407 36.75 -49.59 3.27
C THR A 407 37.69 -48.65 4.02
N ALA A 408 38.32 -49.17 5.08
CA ALA A 408 39.43 -48.54 5.77
C ALA A 408 40.60 -48.24 4.81
N VAL A 409 41.24 -47.09 4.99
CA VAL A 409 42.39 -46.66 4.18
C VAL A 409 43.59 -47.51 4.58
N LEU A 410 44.10 -48.35 3.66
CA LEU A 410 45.16 -49.33 3.95
C LEU A 410 46.44 -48.73 4.59
N ASP A 411 46.68 -47.42 4.43
CA ASP A 411 47.90 -46.74 4.83
C ASP A 411 47.80 -45.96 6.17
N GLY A 412 46.68 -46.05 6.90
CA GLY A 412 46.55 -45.40 8.21
C GLY A 412 46.63 -43.86 8.19
N THR A 413 46.44 -43.23 7.02
CA THR A 413 46.44 -41.78 6.84
C THR A 413 45.11 -41.15 7.27
N VAL A 414 45.01 -39.82 7.19
CA VAL A 414 43.75 -39.10 7.44
C VAL A 414 42.66 -39.62 6.49
N HIS A 415 41.51 -39.97 7.04
CA HIS A 415 40.37 -40.46 6.29
C HIS A 415 39.69 -39.28 5.56
N PRO A 416 39.28 -39.41 4.27
CA PRO A 416 38.61 -38.34 3.54
C PRO A 416 37.37 -37.77 4.24
N LEU A 417 36.59 -38.63 4.92
CA LEU A 417 35.48 -38.23 5.80
C LEU A 417 35.90 -37.22 6.88
N THR A 418 37.05 -37.41 7.52
CA THR A 418 37.57 -36.49 8.55
C THR A 418 37.82 -35.11 7.95
N SER A 419 38.40 -35.05 6.75
CA SER A 419 38.61 -33.79 6.04
C SER A 419 37.28 -33.14 5.62
N TYR A 420 36.33 -33.93 5.14
CA TYR A 420 35.00 -33.46 4.76
C TYR A 420 34.23 -32.85 5.94
N VAL A 421 34.15 -33.56 7.07
CA VAL A 421 33.41 -33.09 8.26
C VAL A 421 34.04 -31.84 8.84
N ILE A 422 35.37 -31.77 8.89
CA ILE A 422 36.07 -30.62 9.45
C ILE A 422 35.97 -29.40 8.54
N ASN A 423 36.08 -29.57 7.22
CA ASN A 423 35.81 -28.47 6.28
C ASN A 423 34.36 -27.99 6.39
N TYR A 424 33.41 -28.90 6.57
CA TYR A 424 32.00 -28.54 6.78
C TYR A 424 31.81 -27.72 8.07
N VAL A 425 32.42 -28.14 9.18
CA VAL A 425 32.39 -27.39 10.44
C VAL A 425 33.05 -26.03 10.28
N LYS A 426 34.16 -25.94 9.53
CA LYS A 426 34.80 -24.66 9.21
C LYS A 426 33.84 -23.71 8.50
N PHE A 427 33.18 -24.16 7.43
CA PHE A 427 32.17 -23.35 6.73
C PHE A 427 30.97 -23.00 7.63
N LEU A 428 30.56 -23.90 8.52
CA LEU A 428 29.50 -23.60 9.50
C LEU A 428 29.87 -22.44 10.42
N PHE A 429 31.15 -22.30 10.78
CA PHE A 429 31.65 -21.20 11.61
C PHE A 429 31.70 -19.87 10.87
N ASP A 430 31.78 -19.85 9.53
CA ASP A 430 31.63 -18.61 8.76
C ASP A 430 30.22 -18.01 8.94
N TYR A 431 29.21 -18.87 9.15
CA TYR A 431 27.82 -18.49 9.44
C TYR A 431 27.52 -18.37 10.95
N HIS A 432 28.53 -18.19 11.80
CA HIS A 432 28.37 -18.22 13.26
C HIS A 432 27.33 -17.20 13.77
N SER A 433 27.36 -15.95 13.29
CA SER A 433 26.40 -14.91 13.69
C SER A 433 24.97 -15.27 13.33
N THR A 434 24.78 -15.83 12.14
CA THR A 434 23.48 -16.23 11.60
C THR A 434 22.91 -17.41 12.35
N LEU A 435 23.75 -18.41 12.66
CA LEU A 435 23.36 -19.55 13.47
C LEU A 435 23.03 -19.15 14.91
N GLN A 436 23.78 -18.23 15.51
CA GLN A 436 23.44 -17.71 16.84
C GLN A 436 22.06 -17.05 16.85
N GLN A 437 21.76 -16.24 15.85
CA GLN A 437 20.45 -15.58 15.72
C GLN A 437 19.34 -16.60 15.47
N LEU A 438 19.60 -17.60 14.63
CA LEU A 438 18.70 -18.71 14.37
C LEU A 438 18.34 -19.43 15.68
N PHE A 439 19.33 -19.83 16.49
CA PHE A 439 19.06 -20.56 17.73
C PHE A 439 18.35 -19.72 18.80
N ARG A 440 18.58 -18.40 18.85
CA ARG A 440 17.83 -17.49 19.74
C ARG A 440 16.34 -17.42 19.42
N GLU A 441 15.93 -17.70 18.18
CA GLU A 441 14.51 -17.70 17.80
C GLU A 441 13.77 -18.98 18.20
N PHE A 442 14.48 -20.08 18.50
CA PHE A 442 13.87 -21.38 18.85
C PHE A 442 13.97 -21.75 20.33
N ASP A 443 14.96 -21.22 21.04
CA ASP A 443 15.14 -21.51 22.45
C ASP A 443 15.67 -20.26 23.19
N ASP A 444 15.06 -19.93 24.33
CA ASP A 444 15.42 -18.77 25.17
C ASP A 444 16.75 -19.03 25.94
N GLY A 445 17.33 -20.21 25.75
CA GLY A 445 18.65 -20.58 26.27
C GLY A 445 19.81 -20.03 25.43
N ASP A 446 21.01 -20.01 26.02
CA ASP A 446 22.23 -19.53 25.35
C ASP A 446 22.43 -20.24 23.99
N ALA A 447 22.19 -19.52 22.89
CA ALA A 447 22.41 -20.00 21.52
C ALA A 447 23.85 -20.52 21.30
N GLU A 448 24.81 -19.99 22.03
CA GLU A 448 26.20 -20.47 22.05
C GLU A 448 26.31 -21.87 22.65
N LYS A 449 25.56 -22.20 23.72
CA LYS A 449 25.53 -23.56 24.29
C LYS A 449 24.90 -24.56 23.34
N HIS A 450 23.90 -24.13 22.56
CA HIS A 450 23.28 -24.97 21.55
C HIS A 450 24.23 -25.26 20.39
N LEU A 451 24.88 -24.24 19.84
CA LEU A 451 25.89 -24.42 18.79
C LEU A 451 27.07 -25.27 19.28
N ALA A 452 27.53 -25.03 20.51
CA ALA A 452 28.56 -25.82 21.18
C ALA A 452 28.15 -27.29 21.31
N SER A 453 26.95 -27.55 21.82
CA SER A 453 26.38 -28.90 21.95
C SER A 453 26.30 -29.62 20.59
N ILE A 454 25.84 -28.93 19.55
CA ILE A 454 25.77 -29.49 18.19
C ILE A 454 27.16 -29.82 17.65
N THR A 455 28.11 -28.89 17.78
CA THR A 455 29.49 -29.09 17.32
C THR A 455 30.15 -30.26 18.06
N THR A 456 29.97 -30.35 19.39
CA THR A 456 30.48 -31.47 20.19
C THR A 456 29.86 -32.80 19.77
N ARG A 457 28.55 -32.86 19.51
CA ARG A 457 27.88 -34.09 19.04
C ARG A 457 28.38 -34.53 17.66
N ILE A 458 28.67 -33.58 16.78
CA ILE A 458 29.29 -33.85 15.47
C ILE A 458 30.69 -34.44 15.64
N MET A 459 31.51 -33.82 16.49
CA MET A 459 32.86 -34.29 16.78
C MET A 459 32.86 -35.68 17.43
N GLN A 460 31.96 -35.94 18.38
CA GLN A 460 31.78 -37.26 19.01
C GLN A 460 31.34 -38.34 18.01
N ALA A 461 30.41 -38.01 17.11
CA ALA A 461 29.99 -38.94 16.04
C ALA A 461 31.17 -39.28 15.10
N LEU A 462 32.00 -38.29 14.75
CA LEU A 462 33.19 -38.50 13.94
C LEU A 462 34.22 -39.38 14.66
N GLN A 463 34.47 -39.12 15.95
CA GLN A 463 35.37 -39.94 16.75
C GLN A 463 34.88 -41.39 16.86
N SER A 464 33.59 -41.61 17.14
CA SER A 464 32.99 -42.95 17.20
C SER A 464 33.08 -43.68 15.85
N ASN A 465 32.89 -42.96 14.74
CA ASN A 465 33.08 -43.52 13.40
C ASN A 465 34.54 -43.94 13.14
N LEU A 466 35.49 -43.09 13.52
CA LEU A 466 36.91 -43.37 13.39
C LEU A 466 37.36 -44.54 14.27
N ASP A 467 36.84 -44.66 15.48
CA ASP A 467 37.06 -45.81 16.36
C ASP A 467 36.44 -47.11 15.78
N GLY A 468 35.25 -47.02 15.20
CA GLY A 468 34.64 -48.14 14.48
C GLY A 468 35.48 -48.61 13.28
N LYS A 469 36.07 -47.68 12.52
CA LYS A 469 36.93 -47.96 11.37
C LYS A 469 38.32 -48.46 11.78
N SER A 470 38.87 -47.95 12.88
CA SER A 470 40.20 -48.35 13.37
C SER A 470 40.23 -49.84 13.77
N LYS A 471 39.10 -50.37 14.25
CA LYS A 471 38.90 -51.80 14.59
C LYS A 471 38.92 -52.74 13.38
N GLN A 472 38.89 -52.22 12.15
CA GLN A 472 38.99 -53.04 10.92
C GLN A 472 40.45 -53.37 10.54
N TYR A 473 41.44 -52.67 11.11
CA TYR A 473 42.85 -53.01 10.90
C TYR A 473 43.25 -54.22 11.74
N LYS A 474 44.06 -55.11 11.16
CA LYS A 474 44.57 -56.32 11.84
C LYS A 474 45.74 -56.02 12.79
N ASP A 475 46.51 -54.97 12.49
CA ASP A 475 47.68 -54.58 13.28
C ASP A 475 47.31 -53.48 14.31
N PRO A 476 47.47 -53.74 15.62
CA PRO A 476 47.24 -52.75 16.67
C PRO A 476 48.06 -51.45 16.50
N ALA A 477 49.27 -51.52 15.94
CA ALA A 477 50.10 -50.33 15.72
C ALA A 477 49.49 -49.42 14.64
N LEU A 478 48.95 -50.00 13.57
CA LEU A 478 48.29 -49.28 12.49
C LEU A 478 46.95 -48.68 12.93
N THR A 479 46.20 -49.38 13.79
CA THR A 479 44.98 -48.86 14.44
C THR A 479 45.27 -47.57 15.20
N GLN A 480 46.31 -47.56 16.03
CA GLN A 480 46.69 -46.40 16.84
C GLN A 480 47.24 -45.26 15.98
N LEU A 481 48.04 -45.56 14.94
CA LEU A 481 48.56 -44.58 14.00
C LEU A 481 47.43 -43.88 13.23
N PHE A 482 46.43 -44.64 12.76
CA PHE A 482 45.25 -44.11 12.08
C PHE A 482 44.46 -43.15 12.97
N LEU A 483 44.19 -43.54 14.22
CA LEU A 483 43.48 -42.69 15.18
C LEU A 483 44.28 -41.41 15.48
N MET A 484 45.59 -41.55 15.71
CA MET A 484 46.48 -40.42 15.96
C MET A 484 46.46 -39.41 14.81
N ASN A 485 46.62 -39.88 13.56
CA ASN A 485 46.62 -39.00 12.39
C ASN A 485 45.30 -38.24 12.21
N ASN A 486 44.16 -38.92 12.41
CA ASN A 486 42.85 -38.30 12.24
C ASN A 486 42.50 -37.34 13.39
N VAL A 487 42.79 -37.70 14.64
CA VAL A 487 42.59 -36.82 15.81
C VAL A 487 43.51 -35.60 15.73
N HIS A 488 44.77 -35.80 15.35
CA HIS A 488 45.71 -34.70 15.16
C HIS A 488 45.24 -33.72 14.08
N TYR A 489 44.72 -34.23 12.95
CA TYR A 489 44.15 -33.40 11.90
C TYR A 489 42.94 -32.58 12.39
N ILE A 490 42.03 -33.18 13.16
CA ILE A 490 40.88 -32.48 13.75
C ILE A 490 41.35 -31.33 14.64
N ILE A 491 42.31 -31.60 15.53
CA ILE A 491 42.87 -30.59 16.45
C ILE A 491 43.49 -29.43 15.67
N LEU A 492 44.34 -29.74 14.69
CA LEU A 492 45.05 -28.74 13.90
C LEU A 492 44.08 -27.79 13.18
N GLN A 493 43.00 -28.34 12.62
CA GLN A 493 41.99 -27.55 11.92
C GLN A 493 41.10 -26.75 12.89
N CYS A 494 40.74 -27.30 14.06
CA CYS A 494 40.04 -26.54 15.09
C CYS A 494 40.86 -25.34 15.60
N LEU A 495 42.17 -25.54 15.80
CA LEU A 495 43.10 -24.46 16.17
C LEU A 495 43.22 -23.40 15.05
N SER A 496 43.21 -23.83 13.79
CA SER A 496 43.19 -22.91 12.64
C SER A 496 41.93 -22.04 12.60
N ILE A 497 40.78 -22.52 13.09
CA ILE A 497 39.53 -21.75 13.17
C ILE A 497 39.60 -20.67 14.27
N GLN A 498 40.46 -20.85 15.29
CA GLN A 498 40.70 -19.86 16.35
C GLN A 498 41.69 -18.74 15.97
N GLY A 499 42.35 -18.82 14.80
CA GLY A 499 43.40 -17.88 14.44
C GLY A 499 44.71 -18.07 15.22
N ALA A 500 44.87 -19.19 15.93
CA ALA A 500 46.12 -19.53 16.59
C ALA A 500 47.19 -19.92 15.54
N SER A 501 48.36 -19.30 15.63
CA SER A 501 49.52 -19.56 14.77
C SER A 501 49.80 -21.06 14.62
N GLN A 502 50.04 -21.52 13.38
CA GLN A 502 50.39 -22.91 13.10
C GLN A 502 51.55 -23.37 14.00
N PRO A 503 51.44 -24.51 14.71
CA PRO A 503 52.62 -25.14 15.30
C PRO A 503 53.50 -25.64 14.14
N SER A 504 54.73 -25.12 14.11
CA SER A 504 55.73 -25.17 13.04
C SER A 504 56.30 -26.57 12.67
N ASP A 505 55.56 -27.66 12.86
CA ASP A 505 56.08 -29.02 12.65
C ASP A 505 55.20 -29.86 11.70
N VAL A 506 54.79 -29.29 10.56
CA VAL A 506 54.03 -30.02 9.52
C VAL A 506 54.90 -31.03 8.74
N ALA A 507 56.21 -31.12 9.03
CA ALA A 507 57.17 -31.98 8.32
C ALA A 507 57.60 -33.26 9.09
N GLY A 508 57.16 -33.45 10.34
CA GLY A 508 57.72 -34.48 11.23
C GLY A 508 57.13 -35.90 11.07
N VAL A 509 55.85 -36.02 10.72
CA VAL A 509 55.13 -37.31 10.84
C VAL A 509 55.48 -38.29 9.71
N SER A 510 55.82 -37.80 8.51
CA SER A 510 56.27 -38.65 7.40
C SER A 510 57.69 -39.21 7.57
N ARG A 511 58.51 -38.66 8.49
CA ARG A 511 59.88 -39.13 8.77
C ARG A 511 59.97 -40.21 9.85
N GLN A 512 58.89 -40.50 10.58
CA GLN A 512 58.90 -41.46 11.69
C GLN A 512 58.55 -42.90 11.31
N ARG A 513 58.22 -43.18 10.03
CA ARG A 513 57.97 -44.54 9.50
C ARG A 513 59.06 -45.57 9.86
N PRO A 514 60.37 -45.27 9.74
CA PRO A 514 61.42 -46.26 10.06
C PRO A 514 61.67 -46.47 11.57
N MET A 515 61.11 -45.62 12.45
CA MET A 515 61.34 -45.70 13.90
C MET A 515 60.25 -46.47 14.65
N ILE A 516 59.11 -46.73 14.00
CA ILE A 516 57.99 -47.49 14.57
C ILE A 516 58.22 -49.01 14.46
N GLU A 517 59.01 -49.46 13.49
CA GLU A 517 59.44 -50.88 13.35
C GLU A 517 60.37 -51.34 14.50
N GLY A 518 60.91 -50.41 15.29
CA GLY A 518 61.84 -50.68 16.40
C GLY A 518 61.23 -50.98 17.77
N GLY A 519 59.89 -51.06 17.90
CA GLY A 519 59.24 -51.66 19.06
C GLY A 519 59.51 -51.00 20.44
N LYS A 520 59.69 -49.67 20.53
CA LYS A 520 59.79 -48.98 21.83
C LYS A 520 58.85 -47.79 21.96
N ASN A 521 57.84 -47.97 22.83
CA ASN A 521 56.92 -47.00 23.40
C ASN A 521 56.14 -46.09 22.42
N PRO A 522 54.99 -46.54 21.88
CA PRO A 522 54.08 -45.69 21.11
C PRO A 522 53.56 -44.48 21.91
N GLN A 523 53.56 -44.54 23.24
CA GLN A 523 53.13 -43.44 24.13
C GLN A 523 54.02 -42.18 24.07
N LYS A 524 55.26 -42.26 23.57
CA LYS A 524 56.14 -41.07 23.44
C LYS A 524 55.83 -40.20 22.21
N TYR A 525 55.04 -40.72 21.26
CA TYR A 525 54.75 -40.05 19.99
C TYR A 525 53.31 -39.54 19.91
N ILE A 526 52.46 -39.92 20.86
CA ILE A 526 51.09 -39.45 21.01
C ILE A 526 51.14 -38.11 21.76
N ARG A 527 51.13 -37.00 21.01
CA ARG A 527 51.10 -35.65 21.61
C ARG A 527 49.71 -35.25 22.13
N TYR A 528 48.66 -35.91 21.63
CA TYR A 528 47.28 -35.62 21.99
C TYR A 528 46.49 -36.93 22.08
N THR A 529 45.90 -37.20 23.23
CA THR A 529 44.96 -38.32 23.43
C THR A 529 43.53 -37.90 23.04
N PRO A 530 42.59 -38.85 22.89
CA PRO A 530 41.16 -38.53 22.75
C PRO A 530 40.62 -37.65 23.90
N GLU A 531 41.20 -37.77 25.09
CA GLU A 531 40.88 -36.95 26.27
C GLU A 531 41.42 -35.52 26.13
N ASP A 532 42.58 -35.34 25.50
CA ASP A 532 43.10 -33.99 25.15
C ASP A 532 42.24 -33.30 24.08
N LEU A 533 41.62 -34.07 23.17
CA LEU A 533 40.65 -33.56 22.21
C LEU A 533 39.37 -33.08 22.89
N GLU A 534 38.85 -33.83 23.88
CA GLU A 534 37.72 -33.38 24.71
C GLU A 534 38.07 -32.13 25.52
N ARG A 535 39.29 -32.05 26.07
CA ARG A 535 39.76 -30.88 26.82
C ARG A 535 39.93 -29.65 25.94
N MET A 536 40.54 -29.79 24.76
CA MET A 536 40.71 -28.70 23.79
C MET A 536 39.38 -28.28 23.16
N LEU A 537 38.44 -29.20 22.91
CA LEU A 537 37.09 -28.84 22.48
C LEU A 537 36.35 -28.07 23.57
N ALA A 538 36.50 -28.47 24.85
CA ALA A 538 35.94 -27.75 25.98
C ALA A 538 36.56 -26.35 26.16
N GLU A 539 37.86 -26.18 25.89
CA GLU A 539 38.58 -24.90 25.89
C GLU A 539 38.24 -24.02 24.68
N PHE A 540 38.15 -24.59 23.47
CA PHE A 540 37.68 -23.94 22.23
C PHE A 540 36.30 -23.30 22.42
N LEU A 541 35.40 -24.00 23.12
CA LEU A 541 34.06 -23.51 23.46
C LEU A 541 34.06 -22.58 24.70
N LYS A 542 35.19 -22.40 25.39
CA LYS A 542 35.33 -21.55 26.59
C LYS A 542 36.03 -20.23 26.32
N GLU A 543 37.03 -20.17 25.44
CA GLU A 543 37.67 -18.90 25.07
C GLU A 543 36.71 -17.95 24.35
N ARG A 544 35.80 -18.45 23.50
CA ARG A 544 34.76 -17.61 22.90
C ARG A 544 33.62 -17.21 23.85
N ARG A 545 33.49 -17.85 25.03
CA ARG A 545 32.63 -17.32 26.12
C ARG A 545 33.20 -16.02 26.70
N GLY A 546 34.51 -15.79 26.57
CA GLY A 546 35.21 -14.63 27.12
C GLY A 546 35.27 -13.42 26.20
N THR A 547 35.23 -13.60 24.88
CA THR A 547 35.42 -12.49 23.92
C THR A 547 34.17 -11.66 23.62
N ASN A 548 32.99 -12.04 24.11
CA ASN A 548 31.75 -11.27 23.97
C ASN A 548 31.35 -10.47 25.23
N GLN A 549 32.14 -10.53 26.31
CA GLN A 549 32.06 -9.50 27.36
C GLN A 549 32.95 -8.34 26.95
N GLY A 550 32.42 -7.49 26.06
CA GLY A 550 32.99 -6.18 25.81
C GLY A 550 33.08 -5.41 27.11
N ASP A 551 34.31 -4.99 27.40
CA ASP A 551 34.74 -3.92 28.29
C ASP A 551 33.62 -2.97 28.75
N ARG A 552 33.12 -3.23 29.96
CA ARG A 552 32.71 -2.16 30.86
C ARG A 552 33.97 -1.68 31.58
N PHE A 553 34.71 -0.77 30.95
CA PHE A 553 35.67 0.08 31.65
C PHE A 553 35.46 1.53 31.21
N LEU A 554 34.86 2.28 32.17
CA LEU A 554 34.70 3.74 32.27
C LEU A 554 33.97 4.49 31.15
#